data_AF-A0A0J9EGH7-F1
#
_entry.id   AF-A0A0J9EGH7-F1
#
_cell.length_a   1.000
_cell.length_b   1.000
_cell.length_c   1.000
_cell.angle_alpha   90.00
_cell.angle_beta   90.00
_cell.angle_gamma   90.00
#
_symmetry.space_group_name_H-M   'P 1'
#
loop_
_entity.id
_entity.type
_entity.pdbx_description
1 polymer ?
#
loop_
_entity_poly.entity_id
_entity_poly.type
_entity_poly.pdbx_seq_one_letter_code
_entity_poly.pdbx_strand_id
1 'polypeptide(L)'
;MAGIGHNGAPDDEALTLDDLAMRLFEVIGPRADLEIEPFECGAPWTAHATEEELKRLGTLQARIIRREQALKELKAERKRIMNRNIRRMRRADGKE
;
A
#
# COMPACT_ATOMS: atom_id res chain seq x y z
N MET A 1 31.33 16.31 -42.77
CA MET A 1 30.74 15.01 -42.38
C MET A 1 31.18 14.72 -40.96
N ALA A 2 30.29 14.88 -39.98
CA ALA A 2 30.51 14.42 -38.62
C ALA A 2 29.36 13.47 -38.29
N GLY A 3 29.71 12.20 -38.04
CA GLY A 3 28.76 11.11 -37.85
C GLY A 3 27.86 11.36 -36.65
N ILE A 4 26.56 11.16 -36.85
CA ILE A 4 25.57 11.09 -35.79
C ILE A 4 25.88 9.79 -35.04
N GLY A 5 26.48 9.92 -33.85
CA GLY A 5 26.63 8.82 -32.93
C GLY A 5 25.25 8.33 -32.54
N HIS A 6 24.92 7.12 -32.98
CA HIS A 6 23.79 6.36 -32.46
C HIS A 6 24.09 6.11 -30.97
N ASN A 7 23.46 6.90 -30.08
CA ASN A 7 23.37 6.55 -28.68
C ASN A 7 22.53 5.27 -28.63
N GLY A 8 23.20 4.12 -28.72
CA GLY A 8 22.60 2.84 -28.38
C GLY A 8 22.09 2.96 -26.96
N ALA A 9 20.77 2.93 -26.80
CA ALA A 9 20.19 2.56 -25.52
C ALA A 9 20.86 1.23 -25.13
N PRO A 10 21.36 1.08 -23.89
CA PRO A 10 21.86 -0.21 -23.45
C PRO A 10 20.75 -1.21 -23.71
N ASP A 11 21.12 -2.33 -24.33
CA ASP A 11 20.23 -3.40 -24.76
C ASP A 11 19.12 -3.57 -23.71
N ASP A 12 17.85 -3.57 -24.17
CA ASP A 12 16.68 -3.90 -23.36
C ASP A 12 16.80 -5.36 -22.89
N GLU A 13 17.72 -5.62 -21.96
CA GLU A 13 17.89 -6.89 -21.31
C GLU A 13 16.64 -7.05 -20.45
N ALA A 14 15.80 -8.01 -20.84
CA ALA A 14 14.54 -8.27 -20.16
C ALA A 14 14.87 -8.58 -18.70
N LEU A 15 14.47 -7.67 -17.81
CA LEU A 15 14.64 -7.84 -16.37
C LEU A 15 14.12 -9.22 -15.97
N THR A 16 14.92 -9.93 -15.19
CA THR A 16 14.46 -11.20 -14.63
C THR A 16 13.28 -10.95 -13.68
N LEU A 17 12.51 -12.00 -13.41
CA LEU A 17 11.41 -11.93 -12.43
C LEU A 17 11.92 -11.44 -11.07
N ASP A 18 13.15 -11.80 -10.70
CA ASP A 18 13.78 -11.40 -9.45
C ASP A 18 14.18 -9.92 -9.46
N ASP A 19 14.74 -9.41 -10.56
CA ASP A 19 15.05 -7.99 -10.70
C ASP A 19 13.79 -7.13 -10.65
N LEU A 20 12.72 -7.58 -11.33
CA LEU A 20 11.43 -6.92 -11.30
C LEU A 20 10.82 -6.93 -9.89
N ALA A 21 10.95 -8.06 -9.16
CA ALA A 21 10.49 -8.17 -7.78
C ALA A 21 11.26 -7.23 -6.84
N MET A 22 12.59 -7.13 -6.98
CA MET A 22 13.43 -6.20 -6.21
C MET A 22 13.08 -4.75 -6.49
N ARG A 23 12.87 -4.39 -7.76
CA ARG A 23 12.44 -3.04 -8.15
C ARG A 23 11.07 -2.69 -7.57
N LEU A 24 10.13 -3.64 -7.63
CA LEU A 24 8.81 -3.45 -7.02
C LEU A 24 8.92 -3.32 -5.50
N PHE A 25 9.80 -4.08 -4.85
CA PHE A 25 10.06 -3.97 -3.42
C PHE A 25 10.65 -2.60 -3.04
N GLU A 26 11.59 -2.05 -3.82
CA GLU A 26 12.14 -0.72 -3.57
C GLU A 26 11.08 0.38 -3.73
N VAL A 27 10.21 0.26 -4.74
CA VAL A 27 9.19 1.28 -5.06
C VAL A 27 8.01 1.20 -4.10
N ILE A 28 7.56 0.01 -3.72
CA ILE A 28 6.33 -0.23 -2.95
C ILE A 28 6.65 -0.44 -1.45
N GLY A 29 7.86 -0.89 -1.12
CA GLY A 29 8.26 -1.34 0.21
C GLY A 29 7.84 -2.80 0.49
N PRO A 30 8.33 -3.40 1.60
CA PRO A 30 7.88 -4.71 2.04
C PRO A 30 6.35 -4.69 2.20
N ARG A 31 5.68 -5.72 1.67
CA ARG A 31 4.31 -5.99 2.08
C ARG A 31 4.35 -6.24 3.57
N ALA A 32 3.85 -5.30 4.37
CA ALA A 32 3.72 -5.50 5.79
C ALA A 32 2.74 -6.67 5.98
N ASP A 33 3.28 -7.81 6.39
CA ASP A 33 2.49 -8.91 6.93
C ASP A 33 1.96 -8.40 8.26
N LEU A 34 0.84 -7.67 8.21
CA LEU A 34 0.10 -7.31 9.42
C LEU A 34 -0.23 -8.61 10.13
N GLU A 35 0.28 -8.75 11.36
CA GLU A 35 -0.18 -9.78 12.28
C GLU A 35 -1.70 -9.60 12.42
N ILE A 36 -2.43 -10.55 11.87
CA ILE A 36 -3.89 -10.57 11.94
C ILE A 36 -4.21 -11.40 13.15
N GLU A 37 -4.76 -10.75 14.18
CA GLU A 37 -5.25 -11.45 15.35
C GLU A 37 -6.20 -12.59 14.94
N PRO A 38 -6.12 -13.76 15.60
CA PRO A 38 -7.01 -14.86 15.33
C PRO A 38 -8.47 -14.40 15.44
N PHE A 39 -9.24 -14.66 14.40
CA PHE A 39 -10.66 -14.35 14.33
C PHE A 39 -11.41 -15.05 15.47
N GLU A 40 -11.99 -14.27 16.41
CA GLU A 40 -12.93 -14.64 17.49
C GLU A 40 -12.90 -16.10 17.98
N CYS A 41 -11.71 -16.68 18.17
CA CYS A 41 -11.56 -18.07 18.61
C CYS A 41 -12.15 -18.20 20.02
N GLY A 42 -13.31 -18.85 20.14
CA GLY A 42 -13.97 -19.12 21.41
C GLY A 42 -15.31 -18.41 21.64
N ALA A 43 -15.81 -17.63 20.68
CA ALA A 43 -17.16 -17.07 20.78
C ALA A 43 -18.23 -18.19 20.67
N PRO A 44 -19.33 -18.18 21.46
CA PRO A 44 -20.30 -19.29 21.47
C PRO A 44 -20.91 -19.60 20.09
N TRP A 45 -21.03 -18.59 19.24
CA TRP A 45 -21.59 -18.74 17.90
C TRP A 45 -20.69 -19.59 16.97
N THR A 46 -19.38 -19.69 17.24
CA THR A 46 -18.46 -20.49 16.40
C THR A 46 -18.78 -21.98 16.43
N ALA A 47 -19.47 -22.45 17.48
CA ALA A 47 -19.96 -23.84 17.56
C ALA A 47 -21.02 -24.18 16.49
N HIS A 48 -21.63 -23.17 15.88
CA HIS A 48 -22.63 -23.32 14.83
C HIS A 48 -22.07 -23.09 13.41
N ALA A 49 -20.83 -22.63 13.30
CA ALA A 49 -20.20 -22.36 12.00
C ALA A 49 -19.51 -23.60 11.45
N THR A 50 -19.57 -23.77 10.14
CA THR A 50 -18.77 -24.78 9.45
C THR A 50 -17.30 -24.38 9.38
N GLU A 51 -16.41 -25.36 9.17
CA GLU A 51 -14.97 -25.09 9.01
C GLU A 51 -14.69 -24.18 7.79
N GLU A 52 -15.45 -24.33 6.71
CA GLU A 52 -15.34 -23.50 5.50
C GLU A 52 -15.71 -22.03 5.80
N GLU A 53 -16.78 -21.81 6.56
CA GLU A 53 -17.19 -20.47 6.99
C GLU A 53 -16.15 -19.83 7.90
N LEU A 54 -15.60 -20.56 8.86
CA LEU A 54 -14.55 -20.06 9.75
C LEU A 54 -13.28 -19.66 8.99
N LYS A 55 -12.82 -20.48 8.03
CA LYS A 55 -11.70 -20.13 7.13
C LYS A 55 -12.00 -18.89 6.32
N ARG A 56 -13.24 -18.76 5.81
CA ARG A 56 -13.67 -17.59 5.04
C ARG A 56 -13.68 -16.34 5.91
N LEU A 57 -14.16 -16.42 7.14
CA LEU A 57 -14.19 -15.29 8.08
C LEU A 57 -12.79 -14.81 8.44
N GLY A 58 -11.85 -15.72 8.72
CA GLY A 58 -10.43 -15.34 8.92
C GLY A 58 -9.83 -14.61 7.71
N THR A 59 -10.13 -15.08 6.50
CA THR A 59 -9.72 -14.40 5.26
C THR A 59 -10.34 -13.00 5.11
N LEU A 60 -11.62 -12.84 5.47
CA LEU A 60 -12.30 -11.55 5.45
C LEU A 60 -11.72 -10.59 6.49
N GLN A 61 -11.43 -11.05 7.70
CA GLN A 61 -10.81 -10.25 8.75
C GLN A 61 -9.47 -9.68 8.31
N ALA A 62 -8.59 -10.53 7.76
CA ALA A 62 -7.32 -10.12 7.18
C ALA A 62 -7.47 -9.03 6.12
N ARG A 63 -8.48 -9.18 5.25
CA ARG A 63 -8.80 -8.26 4.17
C ARG A 63 -9.38 -6.94 4.66
N ILE A 64 -10.12 -6.94 5.76
CA ILE A 64 -10.69 -5.74 6.40
C ILE A 64 -9.54 -4.93 7.00
N ILE A 65 -8.73 -5.55 7.85
CA ILE A 65 -7.59 -4.91 8.53
C ILE A 65 -6.68 -4.18 7.53
N ARG A 66 -6.30 -4.84 6.42
CA ARG A 66 -5.45 -4.22 5.39
C ARG A 66 -6.13 -3.01 4.73
N ARG A 67 -7.44 -3.06 4.49
CA ARG A 67 -8.19 -1.94 3.89
C ARG A 67 -8.32 -0.78 4.87
N GLU A 68 -8.50 -1.06 6.15
CA GLU A 68 -8.56 -0.03 7.20
C GLU A 68 -7.22 0.72 7.31
N GLN A 69 -6.10 -0.01 7.26
CA GLN A 69 -4.77 0.60 7.26
C GLN A 69 -4.56 1.49 6.02
N ALA A 70 -4.87 0.98 4.82
CA ALA A 70 -4.79 1.79 3.59
C ALA A 70 -5.69 3.03 3.67
N LEU A 71 -6.91 2.90 4.20
CA LEU A 71 -7.82 4.02 4.39
C LEU A 71 -7.27 5.06 5.38
N LYS A 72 -6.62 4.61 6.46
CA LYS A 72 -5.95 5.48 7.44
C LYS A 72 -4.85 6.31 6.79
N GLU A 73 -4.02 5.68 5.96
CA GLU A 73 -2.95 6.36 5.22
C GLU A 73 -3.47 7.41 4.24
N LEU A 74 -4.49 7.06 3.45
CA LEU A 74 -5.17 7.99 2.54
C LEU A 74 -5.77 9.18 3.29
N LYS A 75 -6.44 8.94 4.43
CA LYS A 75 -6.98 10.02 5.29
C LYS A 75 -5.85 10.92 5.81
N ALA A 76 -4.72 10.35 6.22
CA ALA A 76 -3.58 11.10 6.73
C ALA A 76 -2.93 11.97 5.64
N GLU A 77 -2.77 11.45 4.43
CA GLU A 77 -2.25 12.22 3.30
C GLU A 77 -3.18 13.35 2.90
N ARG A 78 -4.49 13.07 2.76
CA ARG A 78 -5.49 14.11 2.49
C ARG A 78 -5.39 15.26 3.51
N LYS A 79 -5.31 14.93 4.81
CA LYS A 79 -5.15 15.92 5.88
C LYS A 79 -3.85 16.72 5.75
N ARG A 80 -2.72 16.06 5.42
CA ARG A 80 -1.42 16.73 5.20
C ARG A 80 -1.50 17.75 4.06
N ILE A 81 -2.11 17.38 2.93
CA ILE A 81 -2.29 18.26 1.78
C ILE A 81 -3.20 19.44 2.14
N MET A 82 -4.35 19.19 2.77
CA MET A 82 -5.26 20.24 3.23
C MET A 82 -4.56 21.24 4.15
N ASN A 83 -3.85 20.75 5.17
CA ASN A 83 -3.10 21.61 6.10
C ASN A 83 -2.03 22.45 5.39
N ARG A 84 -1.32 21.87 4.41
CA ARG A 84 -0.35 22.59 3.60
C ARG A 84 -1.00 23.74 2.83
N ASN A 85 -2.14 23.49 2.20
CA ASN A 85 -2.85 24.50 1.43
C ASN A 85 -3.47 25.59 2.33
N ILE A 86 -3.99 25.23 3.51
CA ILE A 86 -4.45 26.20 4.50
C ILE A 86 -3.32 27.13 4.94
N ARG A 87 -2.12 26.60 5.21
CA ARG A 87 -0.95 27.43 5.54
C ARG A 87 -0.54 28.35 4.39
N ARG A 88 -0.59 27.88 3.15
CA ARG A 88 -0.32 28.72 1.96
C ARG A 88 -1.31 29.88 1.87
N MET A 89 -2.59 29.61 2.07
CA MET A 89 -3.65 30.62 2.11
C MET A 89 -3.43 31.62 3.26
N ARG A 90 -3.13 31.15 4.49
CA ARG A 90 -2.87 32.04 5.64
C ARG A 90 -1.69 32.98 5.39
N ARG A 91 -0.61 32.48 4.78
CA ARG A 91 0.54 33.32 4.39
C ARG A 91 0.20 34.34 3.31
N ALA A 92 -0.59 33.95 2.31
CA ALA A 92 -1.05 34.87 1.28
C ALA A 92 -1.92 35.99 1.87
N ASP A 93 -2.70 35.68 2.90
CA ASP A 93 -3.52 36.63 3.66
C ASP A 93 -2.73 37.47 4.69
N GLY A 94 -1.41 37.24 4.85
CA GLY A 94 -0.57 37.91 5.86
C GLY A 94 -0.90 37.55 7.31
N LYS A 95 -1.57 36.41 7.53
CA LYS A 95 -2.02 35.92 8.85
C LYS A 95 -1.02 34.95 9.51
N GLU A 96 0.05 34.62 8.81
CA GLU A 96 1.25 33.85 9.18
C GLU A 96 2.41 34.32 8.30
#